data_AF-A0A2S0JPR4-F1
#
_entry.id   AF-A0A2S0JPR4-F1
#
_cell.length_a   1.000
_cell.length_b   1.000
_cell.length_c   1.000
_cell.angle_alpha   90.00
_cell.angle_beta   90.00
_cell.angle_gamma   90.00
#
_symmetry.space_group_name_H-M   'P 1'
#
loop_
_entity.id
_entity.type
_entity.pdbx_description
1 polymer ?
#
loop_
_entity_poly.entity_id
_entity_poly.type
_entity_poly.pdbx_seq_one_letter_code
_entity_poly.pdbx_strand_id
1 'polypeptide(L)'
;MFFDMTARVEQKKVYRKALIILCVWFLFIVSIIGYGIYWLFFDWSRFKQELIAESTSPNGTYTVNAYVSDGGATTSYTVLGELVFNKENKKSKKIYWQYRENEADISWIDDETVKINGVTLDVPNETYDYRDYEENTNKP
;
A
#
# COMPACT_ATOMS: atom_id res chain seq x y z
N MET A 1 -5.62 -17.89 61.57
CA MET A 1 -5.52 -18.74 60.35
C MET A 1 -6.52 -18.31 59.28
N PHE A 2 -7.81 -18.13 59.59
CA PHE A 2 -8.85 -17.75 58.60
C PHE A 2 -8.67 -16.36 57.96
N PHE A 3 -8.26 -15.36 58.75
CA PHE A 3 -8.03 -13.97 58.28
C PHE A 3 -6.85 -13.82 57.28
N ASP A 4 -5.78 -14.61 57.46
CA ASP A 4 -4.64 -14.64 56.53
C ASP A 4 -5.05 -15.28 55.18
N MET A 5 -5.98 -16.25 55.21
CA MET A 5 -6.48 -16.91 54.01
C MET A 5 -7.29 -15.96 53.12
N THR A 6 -8.12 -15.09 53.70
CA THR A 6 -8.92 -14.10 52.96
C THR A 6 -8.04 -13.02 52.33
N ALA A 7 -7.04 -12.52 53.07
CA ALA A 7 -6.08 -11.54 52.57
C ALA A 7 -5.28 -12.06 51.35
N ARG A 8 -4.81 -13.32 51.41
CA ARG A 8 -4.11 -13.96 50.29
C ARG A 8 -5.01 -14.14 49.05
N VAL A 9 -6.30 -14.43 49.23
CA VAL A 9 -7.26 -14.56 48.12
C VAL A 9 -7.53 -13.21 47.45
N GLU A 10 -7.72 -12.15 48.24
CA GLU A 10 -7.88 -10.79 47.69
C GLU A 10 -6.64 -10.31 46.95
N GLN A 11 -5.46 -10.55 47.53
CA GLN A 11 -4.19 -10.18 46.91
C GLN A 11 -4.01 -10.87 45.55
N LYS A 12 -4.31 -12.18 45.44
CA LYS A 12 -4.29 -12.91 44.16
C LYS A 12 -5.29 -12.35 43.14
N LYS A 13 -6.49 -11.92 43.57
CA LYS A 13 -7.48 -11.27 42.69
C LYS A 13 -6.96 -9.93 42.16
N VAL A 14 -6.32 -9.12 43.00
CA VAL A 14 -5.73 -7.83 42.59
C VAL A 14 -4.60 -8.04 41.59
N TYR A 15 -3.66 -8.95 41.86
CA TYR A 15 -2.60 -9.29 40.90
C TYR A 15 -3.15 -9.79 39.56
N ARG A 16 -4.17 -10.67 39.60
CA ARG A 16 -4.81 -11.16 38.38
C ARG A 16 -5.44 -10.01 37.57
N LYS A 17 -6.12 -9.06 38.21
CA LYS A 17 -6.69 -7.88 37.54
C LYS A 17 -5.60 -6.98 36.95
N ALA A 18 -4.55 -6.70 37.72
CA ALA A 18 -3.41 -5.89 37.25
C ALA A 18 -2.71 -6.54 36.05
N LEU A 19 -2.50 -7.86 36.10
CA LEU A 19 -1.93 -8.64 34.99
C LEU A 19 -2.82 -8.53 33.74
N ILE A 20 -4.14 -8.68 33.88
CA ILE A 20 -5.07 -8.54 32.74
C ILE A 20 -4.98 -7.14 32.13
N ILE A 21 -4.98 -6.09 32.96
CA ILE A 21 -4.88 -4.70 32.48
C ILE A 21 -3.55 -4.49 31.73
N LEU A 22 -2.44 -5.00 32.26
CA LEU A 22 -1.13 -4.90 31.62
C LEU A 22 -1.10 -5.64 30.28
N CYS A 23 -1.66 -6.85 30.20
CA CYS A 23 -1.77 -7.60 28.95
C CYS A 23 -2.63 -6.87 27.91
N VAL A 24 -3.75 -6.25 28.32
CA VAL A 24 -4.60 -5.47 27.41
C VAL A 24 -3.85 -4.25 26.87
N TRP A 25 -3.13 -3.52 27.72
CA TRP A 25 -2.30 -2.39 27.30
C TRP A 25 -1.17 -2.82 26.36
N PHE A 26 -0.51 -3.95 26.67
CA PHE A 26 0.52 -4.50 25.80
C PHE A 26 -0.03 -4.84 24.41
N LEU A 27 -1.18 -5.53 24.33
CA LEU A 27 -1.83 -5.85 23.06
C LEU A 27 -2.24 -4.60 22.28
N PHE A 28 -2.72 -3.57 22.99
CA PHE A 28 -3.07 -2.29 22.38
C PHE A 28 -1.84 -1.60 21.78
N ILE A 29 -0.72 -1.55 22.50
CA ILE A 29 0.55 -0.99 22.01
C ILE A 29 1.06 -1.76 20.79
N VAL A 30 1.05 -3.10 20.85
CA VAL A 30 1.46 -3.95 19.71
C VAL A 30 0.59 -3.68 18.49
N SER A 31 -0.72 -3.52 18.67
CA SER A 31 -1.65 -3.17 17.58
C SER A 31 -1.32 -1.82 16.95
N ILE A 32 -1.06 -0.78 17.77
CA ILE A 32 -0.67 0.55 17.27
C ILE A 32 0.64 0.50 16.50
N ILE A 33 1.66 -0.18 17.05
CA ILE A 33 2.97 -0.32 16.39
C ILE A 33 2.80 -1.08 15.08
N GLY A 34 2.04 -2.18 15.07
CA GLY A 34 1.76 -2.96 13.87
C GLY A 34 1.07 -2.14 12.79
N TYR A 35 0.09 -1.32 13.16
CA TYR A 35 -0.56 -0.39 12.24
C TYR A 35 0.41 0.68 11.69
N GLY A 36 1.25 1.25 12.55
CA GLY A 36 2.27 2.23 12.14
C GLY A 36 3.28 1.66 11.16
N ILE A 37 3.76 0.42 11.39
CA ILE A 37 4.64 -0.29 10.46
C ILE A 37 3.91 -0.55 9.14
N TYR A 38 2.68 -1.05 9.19
CA TYR A 38 1.89 -1.28 7.98
C TYR A 38 1.76 0.00 7.14
N TRP A 39 1.42 1.11 7.77
CA TRP A 39 1.32 2.41 7.11
C TRP A 39 2.67 2.88 6.53
N LEU A 40 3.77 2.76 7.30
CA LEU A 40 5.09 3.21 6.85
C LEU A 40 5.69 2.40 5.70
N PHE A 41 5.30 1.14 5.49
CA PHE A 41 5.93 0.29 4.47
C PHE A 41 4.98 -0.06 3.31
N PHE A 42 3.69 -0.25 3.59
CA PHE A 42 2.72 -0.71 2.59
C PHE A 42 1.83 0.41 2.04
N ASP A 43 1.78 1.58 2.70
CA ASP A 43 1.07 2.73 2.15
C ASP A 43 1.95 3.45 1.11
N TRP A 44 1.76 3.06 -0.14
CA TRP A 44 2.47 3.62 -1.28
C TRP A 44 1.93 4.99 -1.70
N SER A 45 0.76 5.41 -1.17
CA SER A 45 0.12 6.68 -1.53
C SER A 45 1.02 7.89 -1.26
N ARG A 46 1.94 7.78 -0.28
CA ARG A 46 2.94 8.79 0.05
C ARG A 46 3.90 9.15 -1.10
N PHE A 47 4.03 8.29 -2.11
CA PHE A 47 4.90 8.54 -3.25
C PHE A 47 4.19 9.29 -4.36
N LYS A 48 2.86 9.37 -4.34
CA LYS A 48 2.10 10.19 -5.29
C LYS A 48 2.29 11.65 -4.92
N GLN A 49 2.84 12.44 -5.83
CA GLN A 49 2.98 13.88 -5.63
C GLN A 49 2.03 14.64 -6.54
N GLU A 50 2.28 14.60 -7.85
CA GLU A 50 1.50 15.35 -8.84
C GLU A 50 0.83 14.40 -9.82
N LEU A 51 -0.48 14.57 -10.05
CA LEU A 51 -1.23 13.86 -11.09
C LEU A 51 -0.89 14.47 -12.44
N ILE A 52 -0.31 13.68 -13.34
CA ILE A 52 0.17 14.15 -14.65
C ILE A 52 -0.68 13.66 -15.82
N ALA A 53 -1.40 12.54 -15.66
CA ALA A 53 -2.34 12.04 -16.65
C ALA A 53 -3.45 11.19 -16.01
N GLU A 54 -4.60 11.14 -16.66
CA GLU A 54 -5.73 10.30 -16.31
C GLU A 54 -6.38 9.77 -17.59
N SER A 55 -6.77 8.49 -17.61
CA SER A 55 -7.49 7.91 -18.74
C SER A 55 -8.44 6.80 -18.29
N THR A 56 -9.68 6.86 -18.77
CA THR A 56 -10.76 5.92 -18.39
C THR A 56 -10.96 4.87 -19.49
N SER A 57 -11.18 3.61 -19.09
CA SER A 57 -11.41 2.50 -20.01
C SER A 57 -12.66 2.73 -20.88
N PRO A 58 -12.75 2.14 -22.08
CA PRO A 58 -13.88 2.37 -23.00
C PRO A 58 -15.23 2.08 -22.37
N ASN A 59 -15.37 0.97 -21.62
CA ASN A 59 -16.58 0.65 -20.87
C ASN A 59 -16.74 1.40 -19.53
N GLY A 60 -15.77 2.23 -19.13
CA GLY A 60 -15.76 3.00 -17.89
C GLY A 60 -15.60 2.17 -16.61
N THR A 61 -15.24 0.89 -16.69
CA THR A 61 -15.04 0.03 -15.52
C THR A 61 -13.80 0.45 -14.72
N TYR A 62 -12.77 0.95 -15.41
CA TYR A 62 -11.50 1.34 -14.81
C TYR A 62 -11.07 2.74 -15.20
N THR A 63 -10.31 3.39 -14.33
CA THR A 63 -9.56 4.61 -14.65
C THR A 63 -8.12 4.44 -14.22
N VAL A 64 -7.17 4.80 -15.08
CA VAL A 64 -5.75 4.86 -14.73
C VAL A 64 -5.36 6.30 -14.45
N ASN A 65 -4.83 6.55 -13.26
CA ASN A 65 -4.24 7.81 -12.84
C ASN A 65 -2.72 7.66 -12.81
N ALA A 66 -2.00 8.49 -13.56
CA ALA A 66 -0.55 8.55 -13.50
C ALA A 66 -0.08 9.73 -12.65
N TYR A 67 0.84 9.45 -11.74
CA TYR A 67 1.47 10.43 -10.86
C TYR A 67 2.96 10.48 -11.12
N VAL A 68 3.54 11.67 -11.12
CA VAL A 68 5.00 11.82 -11.04
C VAL A 68 5.42 12.01 -9.58
N SER A 69 6.58 11.46 -9.25
CA SER A 69 7.24 11.58 -7.96
C SER A 69 8.69 12.04 -8.16
N ASP A 70 9.06 13.14 -7.51
CA ASP A 70 10.41 13.67 -7.39
C ASP A 70 10.96 13.39 -5.98
N GLY A 71 12.05 12.64 -5.88
CA GLY A 71 12.74 12.40 -4.61
C GLY A 71 13.67 13.54 -4.17
N GLY A 72 13.79 14.62 -4.97
CA GLY A 72 14.64 15.77 -4.73
C GLY A 72 15.88 15.84 -5.63
N ALA A 73 16.76 16.81 -5.35
CA ALA A 73 17.85 17.27 -6.22
C ALA A 73 18.82 16.20 -6.77
N THR A 74 18.90 15.04 -6.14
CA THR A 74 19.84 13.96 -6.52
C THR A 74 19.15 12.70 -7.05
N THR A 75 17.82 12.67 -7.10
CA THR A 75 17.04 11.50 -7.54
C THR A 75 16.28 11.81 -8.82
N SER A 76 16.19 10.85 -9.73
CA SER A 76 15.40 11.02 -10.95
C SER A 76 13.90 10.87 -10.67
N TYR A 77 13.09 11.48 -11.52
CA TYR A 77 11.63 11.33 -11.50
C TYR A 77 11.19 9.87 -11.65
N THR A 78 10.04 9.57 -11.06
CA THR A 78 9.37 8.27 -11.16
C THR A 78 7.91 8.49 -11.55
N VAL A 79 7.42 7.74 -12.53
CA VAL A 79 5.99 7.68 -12.86
C VAL A 79 5.33 6.47 -12.21
N LEU A 80 4.22 6.71 -11.53
CA LEU A 80 3.40 5.72 -10.83
C LEU A 80 2.02 5.66 -11.46
N GLY A 81 1.54 4.48 -11.85
CA GLY A 81 0.17 4.27 -12.32
C GLY A 81 -0.71 3.62 -11.26
N GLU A 82 -1.83 4.27 -10.97
CA GLU A 82 -2.91 3.77 -10.13
C GLU A 82 -4.11 3.33 -10.98
N LEU A 83 -4.64 2.15 -10.72
CA LEU A 83 -5.90 1.67 -11.24
C LEU A 83 -7.03 1.93 -10.23
N VAL A 84 -8.05 2.67 -10.65
CA VAL A 84 -9.29 2.95 -9.93
C VAL A 84 -10.41 2.05 -10.45
N PHE A 85 -11.15 1.44 -9.54
CA PHE A 85 -12.32 0.61 -9.86
C PHE A 85 -13.59 1.47 -9.79
N ASN A 86 -14.14 1.86 -10.94
CA ASN A 86 -15.25 2.83 -10.98
C ASN A 86 -16.61 2.23 -10.62
N LYS A 87 -16.78 0.93 -10.89
CA LYS A 87 -18.05 0.21 -10.71
C LYS A 87 -18.08 -0.66 -9.46
N GLU A 88 -16.96 -0.79 -8.77
CA GLU A 88 -16.81 -1.65 -7.60
C GLU A 88 -16.23 -0.86 -6.44
N ASN A 89 -16.72 -1.10 -5.22
CA ASN A 89 -16.17 -0.48 -4.01
C ASN A 89 -14.88 -1.21 -3.57
N LYS A 90 -13.85 -1.15 -4.42
CA LYS A 90 -12.52 -1.72 -4.19
C LYS A 90 -11.50 -0.60 -4.00
N LYS A 91 -10.50 -0.84 -3.16
CA LYS A 91 -9.35 0.05 -3.06
C LYS A 91 -8.61 0.08 -4.40
N SER A 92 -8.15 1.26 -4.78
CA SER A 92 -7.31 1.43 -5.95
C SER A 92 -6.00 0.65 -5.81
N LYS A 93 -5.47 0.21 -6.95
CA LYS A 93 -4.29 -0.68 -7.02
C LYS A 93 -3.17 0.02 -7.77
N LYS A 94 -1.94 -0.08 -7.26
CA LYS A 94 -0.75 0.31 -8.01
C LYS A 94 -0.50 -0.71 -9.13
N ILE A 95 -0.44 -0.27 -10.38
CA ILE A 95 -0.24 -1.13 -11.55
C ILE A 95 1.02 -0.81 -12.36
N TYR A 96 1.62 0.36 -12.17
CA TYR A 96 2.79 0.79 -12.95
C TYR A 96 3.79 1.55 -12.08
N TRP A 97 5.08 1.25 -12.24
CA TRP A 97 6.19 1.95 -11.59
C TRP A 97 7.40 2.01 -12.52
N GLN A 98 7.70 3.21 -13.03
CA GLN A 98 8.84 3.45 -13.93
C GLN A 98 9.78 4.50 -13.37
N TYR A 99 11.07 4.14 -13.25
CA TYR A 99 12.13 5.06 -12.84
C TYR A 99 12.70 5.82 -14.05
N ARG A 100 13.21 7.04 -13.80
CA ARG A 100 13.73 7.96 -14.82
C ARG A 100 12.70 8.30 -15.89
N GLU A 101 11.49 8.54 -15.44
CA GLU A 101 10.36 8.94 -16.27
C GLU A 101 9.60 10.06 -15.58
N ASN A 102 9.10 11.03 -16.34
CA ASN A 102 8.38 12.20 -15.84
C ASN A 102 7.11 12.53 -16.64
N GLU A 103 6.84 11.79 -17.72
CA GLU A 103 5.64 11.94 -18.53
C GLU A 103 4.83 10.63 -18.56
N ALA A 104 3.54 10.72 -18.84
CA ALA A 104 2.66 9.56 -18.93
C ALA A 104 1.74 9.65 -20.15
N ASP A 105 1.99 8.80 -21.14
CA ASP A 105 1.08 8.48 -22.23
C ASP A 105 0.26 7.25 -21.87
N ILE A 106 -1.06 7.41 -21.75
CA ILE A 106 -2.00 6.35 -21.37
C ILE A 106 -3.00 6.14 -22.49
N SER A 107 -3.02 4.95 -23.08
CA SER A 107 -3.99 4.55 -24.09
C SER A 107 -4.62 3.21 -23.75
N TRP A 108 -5.94 3.10 -23.90
CA TRP A 108 -6.66 1.84 -23.74
C TRP A 108 -6.74 1.12 -25.07
N ILE A 109 -6.33 -0.16 -25.08
CA ILE A 109 -6.45 -1.03 -26.25
C ILE A 109 -7.87 -1.62 -26.32
N ASP A 110 -8.39 -2.00 -25.16
CA ASP A 110 -9.75 -2.48 -24.96
C ASP A 110 -10.21 -2.15 -23.52
N ASP A 111 -11.24 -2.84 -23.04
CA ASP A 111 -11.86 -2.62 -21.74
C ASP A 111 -10.99 -2.99 -20.54
N GLU A 112 -10.04 -3.91 -20.70
CA GLU A 112 -9.20 -4.48 -19.63
C GLU A 112 -7.70 -4.38 -19.94
N THR A 113 -7.34 -3.92 -21.15
CA THR A 113 -5.95 -3.79 -21.56
C THR A 113 -5.56 -2.32 -21.73
N VAL A 114 -4.60 -1.87 -20.92
CA VAL A 114 -4.06 -0.50 -20.97
C VAL A 114 -2.59 -0.50 -21.36
N LYS A 115 -2.19 0.53 -22.09
CA LYS A 115 -0.79 0.81 -22.44
C LYS A 115 -0.34 2.11 -21.79
N ILE A 116 0.72 2.04 -21.00
CA ILE A 116 1.31 3.16 -20.26
C ILE A 116 2.77 3.29 -20.69
N ASN A 117 3.15 4.39 -21.35
CA ASN A 117 4.52 4.64 -21.84
C ASN A 117 5.15 3.45 -22.58
N GLY A 118 4.38 2.81 -23.46
CA GLY A 118 4.87 1.65 -24.21
C GLY A 118 4.62 0.29 -23.54
N VAL A 119 4.38 0.24 -22.23
CA VAL A 119 4.13 -1.00 -21.48
C VAL A 119 2.65 -1.34 -21.50
N THR A 120 2.32 -2.53 -22.01
CA THR A 120 0.94 -3.05 -22.02
C THR A 120 0.68 -3.89 -20.77
N LEU A 121 -0.48 -3.70 -20.13
CA LEU A 121 -0.91 -4.41 -18.93
C LEU A 121 -2.37 -4.87 -19.07
N ASP A 122 -2.61 -6.14 -18.75
CA ASP A 122 -3.95 -6.71 -18.56
C ASP A 122 -4.42 -6.48 -17.10
N VAL A 123 -5.31 -5.49 -16.92
CA VAL A 123 -5.81 -5.04 -15.62
C VAL A 123 -7.11 -5.76 -15.24
N PRO A 124 -7.31 -6.11 -13.96
CA PRO A 124 -6.59 -5.62 -12.79
C PRO A 124 -5.43 -6.51 -12.33
N ASN A 125 -5.08 -7.55 -13.08
CA ASN A 125 -4.21 -8.62 -12.58
C ASN A 125 -2.73 -8.29 -12.72
N GLU A 126 -2.32 -7.78 -13.89
CA GLU A 126 -0.93 -7.46 -14.18
C GLU A 126 -0.48 -6.15 -13.54
N THR A 127 0.81 -6.09 -13.26
CA THR A 127 1.49 -4.91 -12.74
C THR A 127 2.88 -4.85 -13.33
N TYR A 128 3.40 -3.64 -13.53
CA TYR A 128 4.77 -3.41 -13.97
C TYR A 128 5.57 -2.67 -12.91
N ASP A 129 6.77 -3.18 -12.63
CA ASP A 129 7.79 -2.54 -11.81
C ASP A 129 9.13 -2.65 -12.55
N TYR A 130 9.76 -1.52 -12.88
CA TYR A 130 10.99 -1.49 -13.67
C TYR A 130 12.13 -2.37 -13.08
N ARG A 131 12.11 -2.59 -11.76
CA ARG A 131 13.12 -3.41 -11.06
C ARG A 131 13.02 -4.88 -11.45
N ASP A 132 11.82 -5.40 -11.63
CA ASP A 132 11.58 -6.81 -11.99
C ASP A 132 12.03 -7.08 -13.44
N TYR A 133 12.04 -6.05 -14.29
CA TYR A 133 12.50 -6.13 -15.67
C TYR A 133 14.02 -6.03 -15.81
N GLU A 134 14.67 -5.13 -15.06
CA GLU A 134 16.14 -5.04 -15.02
C GLU A 134 16.80 -6.30 -14.45
N GLU A 135 16.14 -7.00 -13.52
CA GLU A 135 16.64 -8.26 -12.96
C GLU A 135 16.60 -9.42 -13.97
N ASN A 136 15.56 -9.51 -14.80
CA ASN A 136 15.42 -10.56 -15.80
C ASN A 136 16.33 -10.37 -17.03
N THR A 137 16.72 -9.13 -17.35
CA THR A 137 17.58 -8.80 -18.49
C THR A 137 19.07 -8.89 -18.18
N ASN A 138 19.46 -8.85 -16.90
CA ASN A 138 20.85 -8.94 -16.45
C ASN A 138 21.23 -10.30 -15.83
N LYS A 139 20.37 -11.33 -15.98
CA LYS A 139 20.69 -12.69 -15.54
C LYS A 139 21.70 -13.33 -16.52
N PRO A 140 22.86 -13.83 -16.05
CA PRO A 140 23.85 -14.47 -16.92
C PRO A 140 23.34 -15.76 -17.57
#